data_AF-A0A7S0WUS3-F1
#
_entry.id   AF-A0A7S0WUS3-F1
#
_cell.length_a   1.000
_cell.length_b   1.000
_cell.length_c   1.000
_cell.angle_alpha   90.00
_cell.angle_beta   90.00
_cell.angle_gamma   90.00
#
_symmetry.space_group_name_H-M   'P 1'
#
loop_
_entity.id
_entity.type
_entity.pdbx_description
1 polymer ?
#
loop_
_entity_poly.entity_id
_entity_poly.type
_entity_poly.pdbx_seq_one_letter_code
_entity_poly.pdbx_strand_id
1 'polypeptide(L)'
;AEEVVAECGLSAGREVTASFKAEAGAAYIIVPYTGRPGDEAAFVLRTFSSSPIEVEQLPSPLSLVLGGQWVGLLAGGPRAAPTFGSNPQYMISAPQRTQVVISCARLDIKYAVLKPAHSPEQAVGLYLATPERGPDGLAGRRSALASDMDVVATAGFTSMEEAVLLTTLEPDTPYVLVPALASAGVEAPFEVRVMSGVPVELVPLPELKTVVLQGAWVRENAGGCDLNPTWRKNPRYLLCLSAGARTRITLTRAAKVSASTVMGPNGRASPGKPVTVTTSVDDMVGFYILKAADGSGAIRGDLRKSVLAETTFVTTGEAGAEYDLQGGTPYVIIPCTYAPGRVGRYSLGLSAPCDFDLLELH
;
A
#
# COMPACT_ATOMS: atom_id res chain seq x y z
N ALA A 1 17.19 -18.77 1.27
CA ALA A 1 16.89 -20.20 0.99
C ALA A 1 17.63 -21.07 2.00
N GLU A 2 17.49 -20.79 3.29
CA GLU A 2 18.27 -21.41 4.38
C GLU A 2 17.40 -22.17 5.41
N GLU A 3 16.11 -22.40 5.13
CA GLU A 3 15.19 -22.99 6.13
C GLU A 3 15.00 -24.51 6.01
N VAL A 4 15.37 -25.13 4.89
CA VAL A 4 15.19 -26.58 4.68
C VAL A 4 16.48 -27.32 5.05
N VAL A 5 16.44 -28.04 6.17
CA VAL A 5 17.58 -28.82 6.68
C VAL A 5 17.69 -30.22 6.06
N ALA A 6 16.60 -30.75 5.48
CA ALA A 6 16.54 -32.03 4.79
C ALA A 6 15.32 -32.11 3.86
N GLU A 7 15.47 -32.75 2.71
CA GLU A 7 14.37 -33.03 1.78
C GLU A 7 14.58 -34.40 1.11
N CYS A 8 13.49 -35.12 0.86
CA CYS A 8 13.51 -36.42 0.18
C CYS A 8 13.00 -36.39 -1.27
N GLY A 9 12.44 -35.26 -1.71
CA GLY A 9 11.89 -35.05 -3.05
C GLY A 9 10.63 -35.89 -3.33
N LEU A 10 10.01 -35.63 -4.48
CA LEU A 10 8.87 -36.41 -4.95
C LEU A 10 9.35 -37.76 -5.50
N SER A 11 8.68 -38.84 -5.09
CA SER A 11 8.96 -40.21 -5.53
C SER A 11 7.67 -40.90 -5.97
N ALA A 12 7.77 -41.75 -6.99
CA ALA A 12 6.69 -42.67 -7.38
C ALA A 12 6.63 -43.92 -6.46
N GLY A 13 7.62 -44.07 -5.57
CA GLY A 13 7.65 -45.13 -4.56
C GLY A 13 6.63 -44.90 -3.44
N ARG A 14 6.35 -45.95 -2.68
CA ARG A 14 5.42 -45.90 -1.53
C ARG A 14 6.03 -45.29 -0.26
N GLU A 15 7.33 -45.03 -0.27
CA GLU A 15 8.08 -44.52 0.87
C GLU A 15 9.17 -43.57 0.37
N VAL A 16 9.40 -42.53 1.15
CA VAL A 16 10.51 -41.60 1.01
C VAL A 16 11.17 -41.44 2.37
N THR A 17 12.47 -41.17 2.38
CA THR A 17 13.24 -41.03 3.62
C THR A 17 14.21 -39.87 3.48
N ALA A 18 14.27 -39.04 4.52
CA ALA A 18 15.27 -38.01 4.68
C ALA A 18 16.02 -38.25 6.00
N SER A 19 17.33 -38.01 5.98
CA SER A 19 18.19 -38.14 7.14
C SER A 19 19.02 -36.88 7.29
N PHE A 20 19.10 -36.34 8.50
CA PHE A 20 19.95 -35.20 8.81
C PHE A 20 20.45 -35.26 10.25
N LYS A 21 21.44 -34.44 10.56
CA LYS A 21 21.97 -34.31 11.92
C LYS A 21 21.21 -33.20 12.64
N ALA A 22 20.31 -33.58 13.55
CA ALA A 22 19.63 -32.66 14.43
C ALA A 22 20.58 -32.12 15.53
N GLU A 23 20.39 -30.86 15.90
CA GLU A 23 21.07 -30.19 17.00
C GLU A 23 20.30 -30.38 18.30
N ALA A 24 21.03 -30.63 19.40
CA ALA A 24 20.41 -30.79 20.71
C ALA A 24 19.75 -29.49 21.16
N GLY A 25 18.48 -29.56 21.57
CA GLY A 25 17.69 -28.40 22.00
C GLY A 25 17.02 -27.61 20.87
N ALA A 26 17.23 -27.99 19.60
CA ALA A 26 16.52 -27.41 18.47
C ALA A 26 15.20 -28.16 18.19
N ALA A 27 14.21 -27.43 17.67
CA ALA A 27 12.95 -27.99 17.19
C ALA A 27 12.90 -27.99 15.66
N TYR A 28 12.29 -29.01 15.08
CA TYR A 28 12.17 -29.19 13.63
C TYR A 28 10.72 -29.46 13.24
N ILE A 29 10.28 -28.92 12.10
CA ILE A 29 8.95 -29.18 11.54
C ILE A 29 9.10 -30.13 10.36
N ILE A 30 8.32 -31.21 10.36
CA ILE A 30 8.22 -32.14 9.24
C ILE A 30 6.94 -31.81 8.48
N VAL A 31 7.06 -31.51 7.19
CA VAL A 31 5.92 -31.20 6.32
C VAL A 31 5.80 -32.30 5.25
N PRO A 32 4.92 -33.29 5.44
CA PRO A 32 4.56 -34.23 4.38
C PRO A 32 3.81 -33.48 3.28
N TYR A 33 4.23 -33.65 2.03
CA TYR A 33 3.62 -32.97 0.88
C TYR A 33 3.42 -33.90 -0.31
N THR A 34 2.41 -33.60 -1.13
CA THR A 34 2.12 -34.27 -2.40
C THR A 34 2.67 -33.47 -3.56
N GLY A 35 2.82 -34.13 -4.73
CA GLY A 35 3.39 -33.48 -5.91
C GLY A 35 2.48 -32.44 -6.57
N ARG A 36 1.20 -32.38 -6.19
CA ARG A 36 0.23 -31.42 -6.73
C ARG A 36 -0.58 -30.79 -5.61
N PRO A 37 -0.84 -29.47 -5.68
CA PRO A 37 -1.76 -28.81 -4.77
C PRO A 37 -3.15 -29.47 -4.80
N GLY A 38 -3.75 -29.67 -3.62
CA GLY A 38 -5.09 -30.23 -3.48
C GLY A 38 -5.17 -31.75 -3.51
N ASP A 39 -4.06 -32.47 -3.74
CA ASP A 39 -4.04 -33.92 -3.61
C ASP A 39 -4.14 -34.30 -2.13
N GLU A 40 -5.21 -35.00 -1.77
CA GLU A 40 -5.42 -35.56 -0.44
C GLU A 40 -5.01 -37.04 -0.41
N ALA A 41 -4.18 -37.42 0.56
CA ALA A 41 -3.78 -38.80 0.77
C ALA A 41 -3.49 -39.08 2.25
N ALA A 42 -3.83 -40.28 2.70
CA ALA A 42 -3.37 -40.77 3.99
C ALA A 42 -1.88 -41.11 3.92
N PHE A 43 -1.13 -40.79 4.97
CA PHE A 43 0.29 -41.13 5.09
C PHE A 43 0.60 -41.64 6.49
N VAL A 44 1.77 -42.25 6.64
CA VAL A 44 2.34 -42.63 7.93
C VAL A 44 3.72 -42.01 8.04
N LEU A 45 3.94 -41.19 9.08
CA LEU A 45 5.26 -40.66 9.39
C LEU A 45 5.96 -41.59 10.38
N ARG A 46 7.20 -41.98 10.08
CA ARG A 46 8.07 -42.74 10.98
C ARG A 46 9.36 -41.96 11.20
N THR A 47 9.75 -41.82 12.46
CA THR A 47 10.96 -41.11 12.87
C THR A 47 11.89 -42.06 13.58
N PHE A 48 13.16 -42.05 13.19
CA PHE A 48 14.21 -42.85 13.81
C PHE A 48 15.32 -41.92 14.28
N SER A 49 15.80 -42.11 15.50
CA SER A 49 16.91 -41.34 16.07
C SER A 49 17.79 -42.23 16.93
N SER A 50 19.09 -41.96 16.91
CA SER A 50 20.07 -42.60 17.79
C SER A 50 20.07 -42.01 19.21
N SER A 51 19.33 -40.93 19.44
CA SER A 51 19.11 -40.28 20.75
C SER A 51 17.61 -40.11 21.01
N PRO A 52 17.17 -39.97 22.28
CA PRO A 52 15.76 -39.70 22.59
C PRO A 52 15.22 -38.51 21.78
N ILE A 53 14.05 -38.70 21.18
CA ILE A 53 13.32 -37.66 20.44
C ILE A 53 11.89 -37.63 20.92
N GLU A 54 11.31 -36.44 20.96
CA GLU A 54 9.88 -36.24 21.12
C GLU A 54 9.31 -35.87 19.75
N VAL A 55 8.23 -36.54 19.38
CA VAL A 55 7.50 -36.26 18.14
C VAL A 55 6.05 -36.07 18.51
N GLU A 56 5.58 -34.85 18.30
CA GLU A 56 4.19 -34.48 18.49
C GLU A 56 3.59 -34.12 17.14
N GLN A 57 2.39 -34.62 16.88
CA GLN A 57 1.59 -34.07 15.80
C GLN A 57 1.12 -32.70 16.25
N LEU A 58 1.65 -31.65 15.62
CA LEU A 58 1.13 -30.31 15.83
C LEU A 58 -0.38 -30.34 15.52
N PRO A 59 -1.23 -29.76 16.39
CA PRO A 59 -2.65 -29.68 16.12
C PRO A 59 -2.85 -29.09 14.73
N SER A 60 -3.86 -29.58 14.00
CA SER A 60 -4.16 -29.05 12.68
C SER A 60 -4.22 -27.53 12.79
N PRO A 61 -3.39 -26.81 12.02
CA PRO A 61 -3.34 -25.36 12.14
C PRO A 61 -4.75 -24.83 11.89
N LEU A 62 -5.18 -23.91 12.73
CA LEU A 62 -6.41 -23.18 12.48
C LEU A 62 -6.22 -22.46 11.15
N SER A 63 -7.15 -22.69 10.23
CA SER A 63 -7.13 -22.07 8.91
C SER A 63 -8.29 -21.09 8.81
N LEU A 64 -7.96 -19.81 8.67
CA LEU A 64 -8.91 -18.76 8.35
C LEU A 64 -8.75 -18.40 6.87
N VAL A 65 -9.86 -18.31 6.15
CA VAL A 65 -9.89 -18.04 4.71
C VAL A 65 -10.85 -16.89 4.43
N LEU A 66 -10.40 -15.92 3.63
CA LEU A 66 -11.18 -14.74 3.27
C LEU A 66 -11.01 -14.45 1.77
N GLY A 67 -12.12 -14.37 1.04
CA GLY A 67 -12.14 -14.01 -0.37
C GLY A 67 -12.25 -12.50 -0.59
N GLY A 68 -11.52 -11.98 -1.57
CA GLY A 68 -11.56 -10.57 -1.96
C GLY A 68 -11.31 -10.37 -3.45
N GLN A 69 -11.24 -9.11 -3.86
CA GLN A 69 -10.97 -8.75 -5.25
C GLN A 69 -10.24 -7.41 -5.35
N TRP A 70 -9.33 -7.29 -6.29
CA TRP A 70 -8.87 -5.99 -6.79
C TRP A 70 -9.79 -5.59 -7.93
N VAL A 71 -10.47 -4.44 -7.81
CA VAL A 71 -11.44 -3.95 -8.80
C VAL A 71 -11.50 -2.42 -8.80
N GLY A 72 -11.53 -1.81 -9.98
CA GLY A 72 -11.59 -0.36 -10.15
C GLY A 72 -10.53 0.37 -9.34
N LEU A 73 -10.95 1.34 -8.53
CA LEU A 73 -10.05 2.12 -7.67
C LEU A 73 -9.38 1.27 -6.57
N LEU A 74 -9.87 0.06 -6.29
CA LEU A 74 -9.28 -0.85 -5.29
C LEU A 74 -8.10 -1.67 -5.82
N ALA A 75 -7.82 -1.59 -7.13
CA ALA A 75 -6.62 -2.14 -7.73
C ALA A 75 -5.42 -1.20 -7.50
N GLY A 76 -5.05 -1.03 -6.23
CA GLY A 76 -4.08 -0.02 -5.79
C GLY A 76 -2.64 -0.24 -6.27
N GLY A 77 -2.28 -1.48 -6.61
CA GLY A 77 -0.95 -1.84 -7.13
C GLY A 77 0.11 -1.97 -6.03
N PRO A 78 1.41 -1.90 -6.37
CA PRO A 78 2.50 -2.15 -5.43
C PRO A 78 2.70 -0.97 -4.48
N ARG A 79 3.46 -1.16 -3.38
CA ARG A 79 3.74 -0.10 -2.39
C ARG A 79 4.28 1.21 -2.97
N ALA A 80 5.04 1.13 -4.06
CA ALA A 80 5.58 2.30 -4.74
C ALA A 80 4.52 3.10 -5.52
N ALA A 81 3.36 2.52 -5.80
CA ALA A 81 2.26 3.20 -6.47
C ALA A 81 1.55 4.14 -5.47
N PRO A 82 1.18 5.35 -5.90
CA PRO A 82 0.54 6.31 -5.00
C PRO A 82 -0.91 5.92 -4.66
N THR A 83 -1.47 4.93 -5.37
CA THR A 83 -2.77 4.30 -5.14
C THR A 83 -2.70 3.07 -4.23
N PHE A 84 -1.53 2.72 -3.69
CA PHE A 84 -1.35 1.50 -2.89
C PHE A 84 -2.32 1.39 -1.71
N GLY A 85 -2.67 2.52 -1.08
CA GLY A 85 -3.63 2.56 0.03
C GLY A 85 -5.03 2.06 -0.35
N SER A 86 -5.33 1.95 -1.65
CA SER A 86 -6.61 1.44 -2.13
C SER A 86 -6.71 -0.06 -2.27
N ASN A 87 -5.59 -0.78 -2.18
CA ASN A 87 -5.68 -2.23 -2.08
C ASN A 87 -6.55 -2.62 -0.87
N PRO A 88 -7.32 -3.71 -0.94
CA PRO A 88 -8.04 -4.24 0.21
C PRO A 88 -7.10 -4.41 1.40
N GLN A 89 -7.55 -4.03 2.60
CA GLN A 89 -6.74 -4.10 3.81
C GLN A 89 -7.47 -4.85 4.90
N TYR A 90 -6.72 -5.60 5.71
CA TYR A 90 -7.27 -6.39 6.80
C TYR A 90 -6.48 -6.14 8.07
N MET A 91 -7.17 -5.97 9.19
CA MET A 91 -6.56 -6.00 10.50
C MET A 91 -6.36 -7.47 10.90
N ILE A 92 -5.15 -7.84 11.31
CA ILE A 92 -4.82 -9.18 11.78
C ILE A 92 -4.19 -9.11 13.17
N SER A 93 -4.63 -9.97 14.09
CA SER A 93 -4.11 -10.06 15.46
C SER A 93 -4.29 -11.46 16.05
N ALA A 94 -3.46 -11.80 17.02
CA ALA A 94 -3.52 -13.07 17.75
C ALA A 94 -3.47 -12.82 19.27
N PRO A 95 -4.20 -13.59 20.10
CA PRO A 95 -4.20 -13.43 21.55
C PRO A 95 -2.90 -13.94 22.21
N GLN A 96 -2.09 -14.68 21.45
CA GLN A 96 -0.83 -15.25 21.90
C GLN A 96 0.20 -15.11 20.81
N ARG A 97 1.47 -15.07 21.20
CA ARG A 97 2.59 -15.01 20.28
C ARG A 97 2.56 -16.27 19.42
N THR A 98 2.47 -16.11 18.12
CA THR A 98 2.33 -17.26 17.21
C THR A 98 3.02 -17.03 15.89
N GLN A 99 3.63 -18.08 15.36
CA GLN A 99 4.04 -18.11 13.97
C GLN A 99 2.81 -18.32 13.09
N VAL A 100 2.73 -17.57 11.99
CA VAL A 100 1.65 -17.66 11.02
C VAL A 100 2.22 -17.82 9.62
N VAL A 101 1.55 -18.66 8.82
CA VAL A 101 1.72 -18.69 7.37
C VAL A 101 0.53 -17.98 6.77
N ILE A 102 0.78 -16.91 6.03
CA ILE A 102 -0.24 -16.15 5.32
C ILE A 102 0.01 -16.30 3.84
N SER A 103 -0.97 -16.78 3.08
CA SER A 103 -0.91 -16.79 1.63
C SER A 103 -2.01 -15.95 1.00
N CYS A 104 -1.71 -15.37 -0.17
CA CYS A 104 -2.65 -14.69 -1.02
C CYS A 104 -2.59 -15.30 -2.41
N ALA A 105 -3.66 -15.96 -2.84
CA ALA A 105 -3.74 -16.66 -4.11
C ALA A 105 -4.69 -15.94 -5.08
N ARG A 106 -4.25 -15.75 -6.32
CA ARG A 106 -5.08 -15.28 -7.44
C ARG A 106 -5.97 -16.42 -7.93
N LEU A 107 -7.27 -16.32 -7.70
CA LEU A 107 -8.20 -17.41 -7.99
C LEU A 107 -8.37 -17.66 -9.49
N ASP A 108 -8.31 -16.58 -10.27
CA ASP A 108 -8.37 -16.60 -11.72
C ASP A 108 -7.15 -17.26 -12.38
N ILE A 109 -6.00 -17.30 -11.68
CA ILE A 109 -4.79 -17.99 -12.14
C ILE A 109 -4.71 -19.41 -11.55
N LYS A 110 -4.93 -19.55 -10.25
CA LYS A 110 -4.83 -20.83 -9.51
C LYS A 110 -5.69 -21.91 -10.13
N TYR A 111 -6.94 -21.57 -10.45
CA TYR A 111 -7.92 -22.51 -11.00
C TYR A 111 -8.10 -22.40 -12.52
N ALA A 112 -7.24 -21.64 -13.21
CA ALA A 112 -7.27 -21.60 -14.68
C ALA A 112 -6.93 -22.97 -15.29
N VAL A 113 -7.79 -23.45 -16.18
CA VAL A 113 -7.52 -24.67 -16.99
C VAL A 113 -6.30 -24.46 -17.88
N LEU A 114 -6.17 -23.26 -18.46
CA LEU A 114 -5.01 -22.84 -19.24
C LEU A 114 -4.29 -21.72 -18.49
N LYS A 115 -3.10 -22.02 -17.97
CA LYS A 115 -2.29 -21.02 -17.28
C LYS A 115 -1.87 -19.95 -18.30
N PRO A 116 -2.09 -18.65 -18.00
CA PRO A 116 -1.65 -17.59 -18.89
C PRO A 116 -0.12 -17.53 -18.93
N ALA A 117 0.41 -16.88 -19.98
CA ALA A 117 1.84 -16.62 -20.06
C ALA A 117 2.32 -15.81 -18.85
N HIS A 118 3.52 -16.13 -18.37
CA HIS A 118 4.10 -15.44 -17.24
C HIS A 118 4.29 -13.94 -17.55
N SER A 119 3.80 -13.08 -16.66
CA SER A 119 3.95 -11.63 -16.68
C SER A 119 4.26 -11.13 -15.27
N PRO A 120 5.47 -10.58 -15.02
CA PRO A 120 5.84 -10.03 -13.72
C PRO A 120 4.92 -8.91 -13.24
N GLU A 121 4.32 -8.14 -14.15
CA GLU A 121 3.36 -7.07 -13.85
C GLU A 121 2.04 -7.58 -13.26
N GLN A 122 1.77 -8.88 -13.42
CA GLN A 122 0.61 -9.56 -12.89
C GLN A 122 0.90 -10.38 -11.63
N ALA A 123 2.14 -10.32 -11.14
CA ALA A 123 2.54 -11.03 -9.93
C ALA A 123 1.76 -10.52 -8.71
N VAL A 124 1.42 -11.44 -7.82
CA VAL A 124 0.78 -11.18 -6.54
C VAL A 124 1.85 -10.96 -5.47
N GLY A 125 1.57 -10.04 -4.56
CA GLY A 125 2.39 -9.74 -3.40
C GLY A 125 1.53 -9.60 -2.16
N LEU A 126 2.18 -9.64 -1.00
CA LEU A 126 1.55 -9.52 0.30
C LEU A 126 2.41 -8.67 1.21
N TYR A 127 1.78 -7.75 1.92
CA TYR A 127 2.45 -6.89 2.90
C TYR A 127 1.81 -7.08 4.27
N LEU A 128 2.64 -7.23 5.30
CA LEU A 128 2.25 -7.11 6.69
C LEU A 128 2.95 -5.88 7.26
N ALA A 129 2.20 -4.98 7.87
CA ALA A 129 2.71 -3.72 8.41
C ALA A 129 2.10 -3.41 9.77
N THR A 130 2.72 -2.49 10.49
CA THR A 130 2.09 -1.92 11.69
C THR A 130 1.02 -0.89 11.28
N PRO A 131 -0.12 -0.84 11.99
CA PRO A 131 -1.16 0.15 11.72
C PRO A 131 -0.69 1.56 12.09
N GLU A 132 -1.27 2.55 11.41
CA GLU A 132 -1.07 3.96 11.78
C GLU A 132 -1.57 4.19 13.21
N ARG A 133 -0.78 4.89 14.03
CA ARG A 133 -1.20 5.31 15.36
C ARG A 133 -2.13 6.50 15.22
N GLY A 134 -3.30 6.43 15.85
CA GLY A 134 -4.21 7.55 15.95
C GLY A 134 -3.59 8.73 16.72
N PRO A 135 -4.23 9.91 16.67
CA PRO A 135 -3.79 11.09 17.42
C PRO A 135 -3.83 10.90 18.95
N ASP A 136 -4.53 9.88 19.45
CA ASP A 136 -4.53 9.41 20.83
C ASP A 136 -3.36 8.48 21.17
N GLY A 137 -2.48 8.18 20.21
CA GLY A 137 -1.34 7.28 20.37
C GLY A 137 -1.70 5.80 20.36
N LEU A 138 -2.99 5.47 20.23
CA LEU A 138 -3.47 4.09 20.13
C LEU A 138 -3.42 3.63 18.67
N ALA A 139 -3.08 2.36 18.43
CA ALA A 139 -3.16 1.76 17.10
C ALA A 139 -4.63 1.78 16.64
N GLY A 140 -4.95 2.60 15.65
CA GLY A 140 -6.31 2.73 15.14
C GLY A 140 -6.65 1.60 14.16
N ARG A 141 -7.94 1.25 14.04
CA ARG A 141 -8.47 0.47 12.90
C ARG A 141 -8.56 1.37 11.66
N ARG A 142 -7.42 1.84 11.15
CA ARG A 142 -7.37 2.71 9.97
C ARG A 142 -6.65 2.02 8.82
N SER A 143 -7.18 2.23 7.62
CA SER A 143 -6.54 1.85 6.36
C SER A 143 -5.26 2.65 6.20
N ALA A 144 -4.16 1.98 5.95
CA ALA A 144 -2.86 2.59 5.88
C ALA A 144 -2.53 3.08 4.47
N LEU A 145 -1.82 4.20 4.37
CA LEU A 145 -1.22 4.68 3.12
C LEU A 145 0.24 4.24 3.00
N ALA A 146 0.76 4.21 1.76
CA ALA A 146 2.13 3.78 1.47
C ALA A 146 3.22 4.56 2.23
N SER A 147 2.99 5.86 2.47
CA SER A 147 3.92 6.78 3.13
C SER A 147 4.13 6.47 4.62
N ASP A 148 3.15 5.86 5.28
CA ASP A 148 3.09 5.78 6.75
C ASP A 148 3.20 4.34 7.29
N MET A 149 3.33 3.34 6.40
CA MET A 149 3.42 1.92 6.76
C MET A 149 4.83 1.52 7.18
N ASP A 150 5.02 1.06 8.41
CA ASP A 150 6.22 0.30 8.77
C ASP A 150 5.99 -1.18 8.43
N VAL A 151 6.67 -1.67 7.40
CA VAL A 151 6.48 -3.03 6.89
C VAL A 151 7.26 -3.99 7.76
N VAL A 152 6.52 -4.86 8.44
CA VAL A 152 7.03 -5.92 9.29
C VAL A 152 7.52 -7.08 8.45
N ALA A 153 6.77 -7.44 7.41
CA ALA A 153 7.14 -8.52 6.52
C ALA A 153 6.47 -8.38 5.15
N THR A 154 7.06 -8.98 4.13
CA THR A 154 6.48 -8.98 2.78
C THR A 154 6.78 -10.26 2.03
N ALA A 155 5.79 -10.74 1.29
CA ALA A 155 6.00 -11.65 0.18
C ALA A 155 6.04 -10.80 -1.09
N GLY A 156 7.21 -10.74 -1.73
CA GLY A 156 7.41 -9.96 -2.96
C GLY A 156 6.67 -10.55 -4.16
N PHE A 157 6.72 -9.81 -5.26
CA PHE A 157 6.06 -10.13 -6.53
C PHE A 157 6.80 -11.22 -7.33
N THR A 158 6.93 -12.42 -6.78
CA THR A 158 7.70 -13.52 -7.38
C THR A 158 6.85 -14.51 -8.19
N SER A 159 5.54 -14.54 -7.96
CA SER A 159 4.61 -15.47 -8.60
C SER A 159 3.33 -14.75 -9.01
N MET A 160 2.72 -15.19 -10.12
CA MET A 160 1.37 -14.74 -10.52
C MET A 160 0.26 -15.48 -9.81
N GLU A 161 0.56 -16.62 -9.18
CA GLU A 161 -0.46 -17.51 -8.63
C GLU A 161 -0.66 -17.29 -7.14
N GLU A 162 0.43 -17.24 -6.37
CA GLU A 162 0.36 -17.20 -4.92
C GLU A 162 1.58 -16.50 -4.33
N ALA A 163 1.32 -15.59 -3.39
CA ALA A 163 2.32 -14.99 -2.52
C ALA A 163 2.20 -15.63 -1.14
N VAL A 164 3.31 -16.08 -0.55
CA VAL A 164 3.32 -16.72 0.77
C VAL A 164 4.28 -15.98 1.69
N LEU A 165 3.81 -15.65 2.89
CA LEU A 165 4.54 -14.97 3.94
C LEU A 165 4.54 -15.85 5.19
N LEU A 166 5.73 -16.09 5.76
CA LEU A 166 5.91 -16.67 7.09
C LEU A 166 6.35 -15.55 8.05
N THR A 167 5.65 -15.38 9.16
CA THR A 167 6.01 -14.35 10.15
C THR A 167 5.51 -14.69 11.54
N THR A 168 5.87 -13.90 12.54
CA THR A 168 5.39 -14.03 13.92
C THR A 168 4.50 -12.85 14.27
N LEU A 169 3.30 -13.13 14.78
CA LEU A 169 2.43 -12.13 15.38
C LEU A 169 2.72 -12.07 16.88
N GLU A 170 2.94 -10.87 17.40
CA GLU A 170 3.07 -10.65 18.84
C GLU A 170 1.66 -10.59 19.50
N PRO A 171 1.52 -11.01 20.78
CA PRO A 171 0.23 -11.07 21.45
C PRO A 171 -0.49 -9.73 21.45
N ASP A 172 -1.78 -9.75 21.15
CA ASP A 172 -2.71 -8.61 21.16
C ASP A 172 -2.22 -7.39 20.37
N THR A 173 -1.25 -7.60 19.47
CA THR A 173 -0.66 -6.55 18.64
C THR A 173 -1.39 -6.54 17.30
N PRO A 174 -2.05 -5.41 16.95
CA PRO A 174 -2.71 -5.28 15.65
C PRO A 174 -1.68 -5.06 14.54
N TYR A 175 -1.89 -5.72 13.40
CA TYR A 175 -1.14 -5.53 12.16
C TYR A 175 -2.10 -5.30 10.98
N VAL A 176 -1.63 -4.62 9.94
CA VAL A 176 -2.36 -4.44 8.68
C VAL A 176 -1.79 -5.37 7.62
N LEU A 177 -2.64 -6.25 7.10
CA LEU A 177 -2.35 -7.13 5.97
C LEU A 177 -2.91 -6.52 4.68
N VAL A 178 -2.07 -6.37 3.67
CA VAL A 178 -2.43 -5.78 2.37
C VAL A 178 -2.02 -6.71 1.24
N PRO A 179 -2.95 -7.47 0.63
CA PRO A 179 -2.73 -8.13 -0.64
C PRO A 179 -2.64 -7.09 -1.78
N ALA A 180 -1.65 -7.24 -2.66
CA ALA A 180 -1.43 -6.31 -3.77
C ALA A 180 -0.99 -7.04 -5.05
N LEU A 181 -1.12 -6.36 -6.18
CA LEU A 181 -0.53 -6.77 -7.46
C LEU A 181 0.66 -5.89 -7.83
N ALA A 182 1.55 -6.41 -8.68
CA ALA A 182 2.75 -5.71 -9.12
C ALA A 182 2.47 -4.45 -9.96
N SER A 183 1.25 -4.31 -10.49
CA SER A 183 0.78 -3.14 -11.24
C SER A 183 -0.57 -2.65 -10.73
N ALA A 184 -0.73 -1.32 -10.66
CA ALA A 184 -2.01 -0.69 -10.34
C ALA A 184 -3.00 -0.85 -11.52
N GLY A 185 -4.30 -0.87 -11.21
CA GLY A 185 -5.39 -1.02 -12.19
C GLY A 185 -5.58 -2.44 -12.71
N VAL A 186 -4.77 -3.41 -12.28
CA VAL A 186 -4.99 -4.83 -12.61
C VAL A 186 -6.07 -5.39 -11.70
N GLU A 187 -7.10 -5.97 -12.30
CA GLU A 187 -8.21 -6.57 -11.57
C GLU A 187 -8.06 -8.08 -11.49
N ALA A 188 -8.35 -8.66 -10.33
CA ALA A 188 -8.40 -10.10 -10.14
C ALA A 188 -9.11 -10.47 -8.83
N PRO A 189 -9.83 -11.61 -8.78
CA PRO A 189 -10.27 -12.20 -7.52
C PRO A 189 -9.11 -12.88 -6.79
N PHE A 190 -9.12 -12.82 -5.47
CA PHE A 190 -8.12 -13.47 -4.63
C PHE A 190 -8.72 -14.15 -3.40
N GLU A 191 -7.92 -15.02 -2.79
CA GLU A 191 -8.17 -15.60 -1.49
C GLU A 191 -6.96 -15.34 -0.59
N VAL A 192 -7.19 -14.80 0.61
CA VAL A 192 -6.21 -14.75 1.68
C VAL A 192 -6.46 -15.93 2.62
N ARG A 193 -5.41 -16.69 2.91
CA ARG A 193 -5.42 -17.80 3.86
C ARG A 193 -4.41 -17.54 4.97
N VAL A 194 -4.85 -17.64 6.21
CA VAL A 194 -4.00 -17.58 7.40
C VAL A 194 -4.01 -18.94 8.08
N MET A 195 -2.84 -19.51 8.31
CA MET A 195 -2.63 -20.75 9.06
C MET A 195 -1.84 -20.42 10.32
N SER A 196 -2.34 -20.86 11.48
CA SER A 196 -1.75 -20.57 12.79
C SER A 196 -1.99 -21.71 13.79
N GLY A 197 -1.11 -21.84 14.77
CA GLY A 197 -1.29 -22.77 15.90
C GLY A 197 -2.31 -22.28 16.95
N VAL A 198 -2.69 -21.00 16.90
CA VAL A 198 -3.67 -20.37 17.81
C VAL A 198 -4.72 -19.59 17.01
N PRO A 199 -5.91 -19.31 17.59
CA PRO A 199 -6.92 -18.51 16.91
C PRO A 199 -6.37 -17.14 16.49
N VAL A 200 -6.60 -16.76 15.25
CA VAL A 200 -6.23 -15.44 14.71
C VAL A 200 -7.51 -14.72 14.32
N GLU A 201 -7.59 -13.43 14.63
CA GLU A 201 -8.64 -12.55 14.16
C GLU A 201 -8.19 -11.90 12.85
N LEU A 202 -9.06 -11.91 11.83
CA LEU A 202 -8.84 -11.21 10.58
C LEU A 202 -10.10 -10.40 10.25
N VAL A 203 -9.99 -9.07 10.27
CA VAL A 203 -11.12 -8.15 10.08
C VAL A 203 -10.88 -7.27 8.87
N PRO A 204 -11.77 -7.23 7.86
CA PRO A 204 -11.70 -6.27 6.78
C PRO A 204 -11.71 -4.83 7.31
N LEU A 205 -10.78 -4.01 6.83
CA LEU A 205 -10.79 -2.57 7.06
C LEU A 205 -11.63 -1.87 5.99
N PRO A 206 -12.18 -0.67 6.28
CA PRO A 206 -12.90 0.11 5.28
C PRO A 206 -12.06 0.34 4.02
N GLU A 207 -12.68 0.13 2.87
CA GLU A 207 -12.07 0.43 1.58
C GLU A 207 -11.73 1.91 1.47
N LEU A 208 -10.62 2.22 0.80
CA LEU A 208 -10.17 3.58 0.56
C LEU A 208 -9.93 3.76 -0.93
N LYS A 209 -10.74 4.57 -1.61
CA LYS A 209 -10.60 4.81 -3.04
C LYS A 209 -9.64 5.98 -3.25
N THR A 210 -8.56 5.78 -4.00
CA THR A 210 -7.53 6.80 -4.23
C THR A 210 -7.40 7.12 -5.71
N VAL A 211 -7.41 8.42 -6.04
CA VAL A 211 -7.10 8.95 -7.36
C VAL A 211 -5.95 9.94 -7.24
N VAL A 212 -5.05 9.92 -8.22
CA VAL A 212 -3.92 10.86 -8.31
C VAL A 212 -3.90 11.49 -9.69
N LEU A 213 -4.13 12.80 -9.75
CA LEU A 213 -4.09 13.59 -10.97
C LEU A 213 -2.74 14.28 -11.10
N GLN A 214 -2.17 14.27 -12.31
CA GLN A 214 -0.96 15.02 -12.62
C GLN A 214 -1.33 16.41 -13.14
N GLY A 215 -0.67 17.44 -12.62
CA GLY A 215 -0.89 18.81 -13.03
C GLY A 215 0.42 19.59 -13.16
N ALA A 216 0.33 20.83 -13.64
CA ALA A 216 1.48 21.72 -13.71
C ALA A 216 1.10 23.19 -13.50
N TRP A 217 1.95 23.89 -12.75
CA TRP A 217 2.02 25.34 -12.82
C TRP A 217 2.94 25.74 -13.99
N VAL A 218 2.39 26.45 -14.95
CA VAL A 218 3.06 27.07 -16.10
C VAL A 218 3.00 28.60 -15.96
N ARG A 219 3.67 29.34 -16.84
CA ARG A 219 3.78 30.80 -16.73
C ARG A 219 2.40 31.48 -16.71
N GLU A 220 1.44 30.89 -17.40
CA GLU A 220 0.09 31.41 -17.59
C GLU A 220 -0.81 31.20 -16.36
N ASN A 221 -0.59 30.12 -15.60
CA ASN A 221 -1.45 29.67 -14.50
C ASN A 221 -0.75 29.65 -13.12
N ALA A 222 0.54 29.99 -13.02
CA ALA A 222 1.28 30.06 -11.76
C ALA A 222 0.87 31.31 -10.94
N GLY A 223 -0.32 31.25 -10.33
CA GLY A 223 -0.99 32.40 -9.73
C GLY A 223 -0.50 32.81 -8.34
N GLY A 224 0.22 31.93 -7.63
CA GLY A 224 0.60 32.13 -6.23
C GLY A 224 -0.57 31.87 -5.26
N CYS A 225 -0.32 32.02 -3.96
CA CYS A 225 -1.34 31.84 -2.92
C CYS A 225 -2.35 32.99 -2.91
N ASP A 226 -3.39 32.88 -2.09
CA ASP A 226 -4.52 33.82 -2.04
C ASP A 226 -4.10 35.27 -1.83
N LEU A 227 -2.97 35.56 -1.17
CA LEU A 227 -2.38 36.89 -1.00
C LEU A 227 -2.06 37.59 -2.33
N ASN A 228 -1.89 36.82 -3.41
CA ASN A 228 -1.53 37.33 -4.73
C ASN A 228 -2.78 37.58 -5.59
N PRO A 229 -2.90 38.71 -6.30
CA PRO A 229 -4.04 39.01 -7.17
C PRO A 229 -4.27 37.97 -8.27
N THR A 230 -3.20 37.28 -8.68
CA THR A 230 -3.19 36.26 -9.75
C THR A 230 -3.60 34.87 -9.29
N TRP A 231 -3.88 34.64 -8.00
CA TRP A 231 -4.19 33.31 -7.46
C TRP A 231 -5.38 32.60 -8.15
N ARG A 232 -6.32 33.38 -8.71
CA ARG A 232 -7.45 32.88 -9.50
C ARG A 232 -7.04 32.16 -10.78
N LYS A 233 -5.79 32.34 -11.22
CA LYS A 233 -5.22 31.68 -12.41
C LYS A 233 -4.73 30.27 -12.13
N ASN A 234 -4.58 29.87 -10.86
CA ASN A 234 -4.14 28.52 -10.55
C ASN A 234 -5.10 27.48 -11.11
N PRO A 235 -4.61 26.27 -11.43
CA PRO A 235 -5.46 25.12 -11.78
C PRO A 235 -6.54 24.89 -10.72
N ARG A 236 -7.68 24.32 -11.15
CA ARG A 236 -8.84 24.08 -10.28
C ARG A 236 -9.36 22.68 -10.54
N TYR A 237 -9.75 21.97 -9.48
CA TYR A 237 -10.28 20.62 -9.57
C TYR A 237 -11.64 20.55 -8.88
N LEU A 238 -12.66 20.10 -9.60
CA LEU A 238 -13.98 19.85 -9.06
C LEU A 238 -14.02 18.48 -8.39
N LEU A 239 -14.43 18.46 -7.12
CA LEU A 239 -14.64 17.26 -6.31
C LEU A 239 -16.11 17.16 -5.93
N CYS A 240 -16.74 16.01 -6.21
CA CYS A 240 -18.06 15.66 -5.70
C CYS A 240 -17.99 14.28 -5.04
N LEU A 241 -18.34 14.18 -3.75
CA LEU A 241 -18.45 12.90 -3.05
C LEU A 241 -19.87 12.34 -3.18
N SER A 242 -20.00 11.03 -3.34
CA SER A 242 -21.30 10.33 -3.30
C SER A 242 -21.95 10.36 -1.91
N ALA A 243 -21.14 10.33 -0.85
CA ALA A 243 -21.57 10.36 0.54
C ALA A 243 -20.65 11.26 1.37
N GLY A 244 -21.13 11.72 2.53
CA GLY A 244 -20.29 12.47 3.46
C GLY A 244 -19.19 11.58 4.04
N ALA A 245 -17.94 12.02 3.96
CA ALA A 245 -16.81 11.19 4.36
C ALA A 245 -15.59 12.03 4.77
N ARG A 246 -14.77 11.42 5.64
CA ARG A 246 -13.42 11.89 5.92
C ARG A 246 -12.54 11.62 4.71
N THR A 247 -12.04 12.69 4.11
CA THR A 247 -11.35 12.68 2.82
C THR A 247 -9.96 13.24 2.98
N ARG A 248 -8.94 12.50 2.55
CA ARG A 248 -7.54 12.94 2.56
C ARG A 248 -7.19 13.52 1.20
N ILE A 249 -6.65 14.74 1.19
CA ILE A 249 -6.17 15.40 -0.03
C ILE A 249 -4.69 15.69 0.15
N THR A 250 -3.89 15.35 -0.86
CA THR A 250 -2.45 15.58 -0.88
C THR A 250 -2.04 16.32 -2.14
N LEU A 251 -1.08 17.23 -2.01
CA LEU A 251 -0.44 17.95 -3.09
C LEU A 251 1.06 17.73 -2.98
N THR A 252 1.61 16.99 -3.93
CA THR A 252 3.05 16.71 -3.99
C THR A 252 3.66 17.43 -5.19
N ARG A 253 4.75 18.15 -4.96
CA ARG A 253 5.58 18.79 -5.98
C ARG A 253 6.97 18.18 -5.89
N ALA A 254 7.50 17.70 -7.02
CA ALA A 254 8.84 17.14 -7.07
C ALA A 254 9.87 18.16 -6.57
N ALA A 255 10.78 17.72 -5.69
CA ALA A 255 11.84 18.57 -5.19
C ALA A 255 12.77 19.02 -6.33
N LYS A 256 13.22 20.27 -6.27
CA LYS A 256 14.26 20.75 -7.20
C LYS A 256 15.59 20.09 -6.83
N VAL A 257 16.07 19.22 -7.69
CA VAL A 257 17.39 18.61 -7.56
C VAL A 257 18.40 19.47 -8.31
N SER A 258 19.45 19.92 -7.62
CA SER A 258 20.60 20.54 -8.28
C SER A 258 21.73 19.52 -8.42
N ALA A 259 22.31 19.43 -9.61
CA ALA A 259 23.55 18.72 -9.80
C ALA A 259 24.67 19.58 -9.19
N SER A 260 25.30 19.10 -8.11
CA SER A 260 26.53 19.73 -7.65
C SER A 260 27.66 19.32 -8.60
N THR A 261 28.55 20.26 -8.95
CA THR A 261 29.74 19.95 -9.75
C THR A 261 30.95 19.92 -8.83
N VAL A 262 31.64 18.80 -8.75
CA VAL A 262 32.86 18.67 -7.95
C VAL A 262 34.06 18.86 -8.87
N MET A 263 34.91 19.84 -8.55
CA MET A 263 36.18 20.05 -9.24
C MET A 263 37.23 19.09 -8.67
N GLY A 264 37.73 18.19 -9.51
CA GLY A 264 38.83 17.30 -9.15
C GLY A 264 40.18 18.02 -9.14
N PRO A 265 41.21 17.43 -8.50
CA PRO A 265 42.57 18.00 -8.40
C PRO A 265 43.24 18.23 -9.77
N ASN A 266 42.73 17.61 -10.83
CA ASN A 266 43.24 17.73 -12.20
C ASN A 266 42.48 18.78 -13.02
N GLY A 267 41.64 19.62 -12.39
CA GLY A 267 40.82 20.64 -13.07
C GLY A 267 39.63 20.07 -13.85
N ARG A 268 39.35 18.78 -13.76
CA ARG A 268 38.19 18.13 -14.40
C ARG A 268 36.97 18.17 -13.49
N ALA A 269 35.89 18.73 -13.99
CA ALA A 269 34.58 18.68 -13.35
C ALA A 269 33.99 17.26 -13.42
N SER A 270 33.53 16.75 -12.28
CA SER A 270 32.76 15.51 -12.19
C SER A 270 31.38 15.81 -11.58
N PRO A 271 30.32 15.10 -12.00
CA PRO A 271 29.02 15.23 -11.36
C PRO A 271 29.13 14.79 -9.90
N GLY A 272 28.84 15.70 -8.99
CA GLY A 272 28.73 15.45 -7.56
C GLY A 272 27.37 14.81 -7.23
N LYS A 273 27.20 14.43 -5.96
CA LYS A 273 25.92 13.89 -5.49
C LYS A 273 24.82 14.94 -5.72
N PRO A 274 23.64 14.53 -6.20
CA PRO A 274 22.49 15.41 -6.28
C PRO A 274 22.20 15.98 -4.89
N VAL A 275 22.15 17.31 -4.80
CA VAL A 275 21.79 18.00 -3.56
C VAL A 275 20.37 18.53 -3.72
N THR A 276 19.48 18.07 -2.84
CA THR A 276 18.14 18.62 -2.70
C THR A 276 18.27 20.08 -2.27
N VAL A 277 17.81 21.00 -3.13
CA VAL A 277 17.89 22.42 -2.83
C VAL A 277 16.84 22.75 -1.78
N THR A 278 17.26 23.39 -0.69
CA THR A 278 16.32 23.95 0.30
C THR A 278 15.40 24.93 -0.41
N THR A 279 14.11 24.59 -0.47
CA THR A 279 13.07 25.39 -1.12
C THR A 279 12.85 26.66 -0.30
N SER A 280 12.89 27.82 -0.96
CA SER A 280 12.56 29.10 -0.31
C SER A 280 11.07 29.14 0.05
N VAL A 281 10.67 30.09 0.90
CA VAL A 281 9.25 30.35 1.23
C VAL A 281 8.41 30.50 -0.05
N ASP A 282 8.95 31.15 -1.07
CA ASP A 282 8.29 31.30 -2.38
C ASP A 282 7.91 29.97 -3.04
N ASP A 283 8.69 28.91 -2.81
CA ASP A 283 8.47 27.57 -3.37
C ASP A 283 7.54 26.70 -2.53
N MET A 284 7.07 27.18 -1.37
CA MET A 284 6.11 26.44 -0.56
C MET A 284 4.88 26.09 -1.38
N VAL A 285 4.32 24.91 -1.12
CA VAL A 285 3.11 24.41 -1.77
C VAL A 285 1.98 24.29 -0.77
N GLY A 286 0.77 24.50 -1.24
CA GLY A 286 -0.45 24.36 -0.47
C GLY A 286 -1.66 24.36 -1.40
N PHE A 287 -2.83 24.07 -0.85
CA PHE A 287 -4.07 24.13 -1.60
C PHE A 287 -5.21 24.70 -0.76
N TYR A 288 -6.20 25.22 -1.47
CA TYR A 288 -7.46 25.68 -0.90
C TYR A 288 -8.58 24.74 -1.30
N ILE A 289 -9.56 24.56 -0.41
CA ILE A 289 -10.84 23.91 -0.69
C ILE A 289 -11.93 24.96 -0.59
N LEU A 290 -12.71 25.11 -1.65
CA LEU A 290 -13.81 26.04 -1.74
C LEU A 290 -15.12 25.28 -1.98
N LYS A 291 -16.24 25.81 -1.47
CA LYS A 291 -17.55 25.29 -1.83
C LYS A 291 -17.99 25.87 -3.17
N ALA A 292 -18.30 25.03 -4.15
CA ALA A 292 -18.87 25.46 -5.41
C ALA A 292 -20.37 25.73 -5.27
N ALA A 293 -20.89 26.59 -6.14
CA ALA A 293 -22.31 26.90 -6.18
C ALA A 293 -23.15 25.79 -6.82
N ASP A 294 -22.55 25.05 -7.76
CA ASP A 294 -23.17 23.97 -8.50
C ASP A 294 -22.10 23.01 -9.09
N GLY A 295 -22.55 21.97 -9.79
CA GLY A 295 -21.69 20.96 -10.40
C GLY A 295 -20.82 21.45 -11.58
N SER A 296 -20.86 22.73 -11.95
CA SER A 296 -19.91 23.31 -12.92
C SER A 296 -18.58 23.72 -12.28
N GLY A 297 -18.51 23.74 -10.94
CA GLY A 297 -17.37 24.31 -10.22
C GLY A 297 -17.37 25.85 -10.17
N ALA A 298 -18.48 26.50 -10.54
CA ALA A 298 -18.63 27.94 -10.42
C ALA A 298 -18.56 28.38 -8.95
N ILE A 299 -17.72 29.36 -8.64
CA ILE A 299 -17.70 30.03 -7.33
C ILE A 299 -18.49 31.33 -7.43
N ARG A 300 -19.52 31.49 -6.59
CA ARG A 300 -20.31 32.72 -6.53
C ARG A 300 -19.68 33.73 -5.58
N GLY A 301 -19.49 34.95 -6.05
CA GLY A 301 -18.99 36.06 -5.24
C GLY A 301 -17.46 36.06 -5.12
N ASP A 302 -16.96 36.51 -3.96
CA ASP A 302 -15.52 36.61 -3.74
C ASP A 302 -14.90 35.23 -3.44
N LEU A 303 -13.84 34.90 -4.18
CA LEU A 303 -13.15 33.62 -4.10
C LEU A 303 -12.51 33.40 -2.72
N ARG A 304 -11.92 34.44 -2.09
CA ARG A 304 -11.29 34.30 -0.76
C ARG A 304 -12.34 34.03 0.31
N LYS A 305 -13.49 34.73 0.23
CA LYS A 305 -14.62 34.50 1.16
C LYS A 305 -15.28 33.13 1.00
N SER A 306 -15.00 32.41 -0.09
CA SER A 306 -15.56 31.09 -0.39
C SER A 306 -14.63 29.94 0.02
N VAL A 307 -13.46 30.25 0.58
CA VAL A 307 -12.53 29.25 1.14
C VAL A 307 -13.16 28.60 2.37
N LEU A 308 -13.37 27.29 2.27
CA LEU A 308 -13.84 26.45 3.36
C LEU A 308 -12.67 25.97 4.21
N ALA A 309 -11.55 25.62 3.58
CA ALA A 309 -10.35 25.15 4.24
C ALA A 309 -9.10 25.45 3.41
N GLU A 310 -7.96 25.50 4.08
CA GLU A 310 -6.64 25.62 3.47
C GLU A 310 -5.64 24.72 4.20
N THR A 311 -4.63 24.24 3.48
CA THR A 311 -3.49 23.59 4.11
C THR A 311 -2.49 24.60 4.65
N THR A 312 -1.74 24.22 5.68
CA THR A 312 -0.46 24.86 5.96
C THR A 312 0.45 24.76 4.73
N PHE A 313 0.97 25.89 4.28
CA PHE A 313 1.96 25.92 3.20
C PHE A 313 3.30 25.40 3.71
N VAL A 314 3.91 24.46 2.98
CA VAL A 314 5.12 23.75 3.42
C VAL A 314 6.21 23.76 2.37
N THR A 315 7.47 23.77 2.84
CA THR A 315 8.67 23.72 1.99
C THR A 315 9.06 22.31 1.60
N THR A 316 8.54 21.29 2.30
CA THR A 316 8.88 19.87 2.10
C THR A 316 8.50 19.32 0.72
N GLY A 317 7.68 20.06 -0.04
CA GLY A 317 7.19 19.65 -1.35
C GLY A 317 5.95 18.77 -1.28
N GLU A 318 5.42 18.49 -0.09
CA GLU A 318 4.19 17.73 0.08
C GLU A 318 3.32 18.37 1.16
N ALA A 319 2.16 18.90 0.74
CA ALA A 319 1.12 19.41 1.63
C ALA A 319 -0.06 18.45 1.62
N GLY A 320 -0.62 18.12 2.77
CA GLY A 320 -1.79 17.25 2.83
C GLY A 320 -2.56 17.41 4.13
N ALA A 321 -3.85 17.08 4.09
CA ALA A 321 -4.73 17.11 5.25
C ALA A 321 -5.98 16.25 5.03
N GLU A 322 -6.64 15.91 6.14
CA GLU A 322 -7.94 15.24 6.17
C GLU A 322 -9.05 16.25 6.43
N TYR A 323 -10.15 16.14 5.68
CA TYR A 323 -11.31 17.00 5.78
C TYR A 323 -12.58 16.17 5.83
N ASP A 324 -13.50 16.51 6.74
CA ASP A 324 -14.84 15.92 6.77
C ASP A 324 -15.73 16.68 5.76
N LEU A 325 -15.92 16.10 4.58
CA LEU A 325 -16.65 16.71 3.45
C LEU A 325 -18.05 16.11 3.30
N GLN A 326 -19.01 16.88 2.81
CA GLN A 326 -20.40 16.46 2.64
C GLN A 326 -20.63 15.81 1.27
N GLY A 327 -21.43 14.74 1.24
CA GLY A 327 -21.89 14.11 0.01
C GLY A 327 -22.81 15.02 -0.80
N GLY A 328 -22.76 14.90 -2.12
CA GLY A 328 -23.55 15.69 -3.07
C GLY A 328 -23.20 17.18 -3.14
N THR A 329 -22.28 17.66 -2.30
CA THR A 329 -21.80 19.05 -2.33
C THR A 329 -20.61 19.15 -3.27
N PRO A 330 -20.64 20.04 -4.27
CA PRO A 330 -19.49 20.27 -5.14
C PRO A 330 -18.44 21.16 -4.45
N TYR A 331 -17.19 20.74 -4.50
CA TYR A 331 -16.04 21.45 -3.97
C TYR A 331 -15.03 21.77 -5.07
N VAL A 332 -14.32 22.89 -4.97
CA VAL A 332 -13.19 23.22 -5.85
C VAL A 332 -11.90 23.20 -5.04
N ILE A 333 -10.95 22.40 -5.49
CA ILE A 333 -9.58 22.36 -4.95
C ILE A 333 -8.69 23.24 -5.83
N ILE A 334 -7.95 24.16 -5.21
CA ILE A 334 -7.02 25.06 -5.91
C ILE A 334 -5.60 24.81 -5.39
N PRO A 335 -4.80 23.96 -6.05
CA PRO A 335 -3.40 23.80 -5.74
C PRO A 335 -2.58 25.00 -6.21
N CYS A 336 -1.69 25.50 -5.35
CA CYS A 336 -0.85 26.64 -5.68
C CYS A 336 0.51 26.58 -4.99
N THR A 337 1.42 27.41 -5.48
CA THR A 337 2.66 27.78 -4.78
C THR A 337 2.44 29.05 -3.99
N TYR A 338 3.30 29.34 -3.02
CA TYR A 338 3.17 30.54 -2.20
C TYR A 338 3.37 31.82 -3.03
N ALA A 339 4.50 31.93 -3.75
CA ALA A 339 4.74 33.06 -4.65
C ALA A 339 4.15 32.81 -6.05
N PRO A 340 3.74 33.87 -6.77
CA PRO A 340 3.33 33.75 -8.17
C PRO A 340 4.54 33.46 -9.08
N GLY A 341 4.28 32.92 -10.26
CA GLY A 341 5.30 32.65 -11.28
C GLY A 341 6.18 31.43 -11.01
N ARG A 342 5.93 30.65 -9.95
CA ARG A 342 6.65 29.40 -9.69
C ARG A 342 6.06 28.29 -10.57
N VAL A 343 6.84 27.88 -11.57
CA VAL A 343 6.46 26.79 -12.47
C VAL A 343 6.92 25.43 -11.96
N GLY A 344 6.27 24.36 -12.41
CA GLY A 344 6.63 22.98 -12.10
C GLY A 344 5.46 22.02 -12.16
N ARG A 345 5.77 20.72 -12.24
CA ARG A 345 4.78 19.64 -12.17
C ARG A 345 4.41 19.34 -10.71
N TYR A 346 3.18 18.88 -10.51
CA TYR A 346 2.68 18.41 -9.23
C TYR A 346 1.74 17.22 -9.43
N SER A 347 1.45 16.54 -8.33
CA SER A 347 0.46 15.48 -8.21
C SER A 347 -0.57 15.90 -7.18
N LEU A 348 -1.86 15.84 -7.53
CA LEU A 348 -2.97 16.03 -6.61
C LEU A 348 -3.59 14.67 -6.30
N GLY A 349 -3.41 14.18 -5.08
CA GLY A 349 -3.99 12.95 -4.56
C GLY A 349 -5.27 13.20 -3.78
N LEU A 350 -6.24 12.31 -3.95
CA LEU A 350 -7.50 12.30 -3.20
C LEU A 350 -7.77 10.87 -2.75
N SER A 351 -8.05 10.67 -1.47
CA SER A 351 -8.43 9.37 -0.90
C SER A 351 -9.69 9.49 -0.05
N ALA A 352 -10.71 8.69 -0.33
CA ALA A 352 -11.98 8.70 0.40
C ALA A 352 -12.60 7.29 0.50
N PRO A 353 -13.37 6.98 1.56
CA PRO A 353 -14.03 5.68 1.73
C PRO A 353 -15.35 5.54 0.95
N CYS A 354 -15.65 6.46 0.03
CA CYS A 354 -16.86 6.48 -0.79
C CYS A 354 -16.52 6.76 -2.25
N ASP A 355 -17.47 6.56 -3.16
CA ASP A 355 -17.31 6.97 -4.56
C ASP A 355 -17.24 8.49 -4.68
N PHE A 356 -16.45 8.97 -5.63
CA PHE A 356 -16.30 10.39 -5.91
C PHE A 356 -15.91 10.63 -7.36
N ASP A 357 -16.24 11.84 -7.82
CA ASP A 357 -15.72 12.39 -9.06
C ASP A 357 -14.67 13.46 -8.74
N LEU A 358 -13.53 13.39 -9.41
CA LEU A 358 -12.47 14.39 -9.36
C LEU A 358 -12.07 14.77 -10.78
N LEU A 359 -12.33 16.02 -11.17
CA LEU A 359 -12.16 16.49 -12.55
C LEU A 359 -11.38 17.80 -12.56
N GLU A 360 -10.43 17.96 -13.49
CA GLU A 360 -9.79 19.25 -13.73
C GLU A 360 -10.76 20.19 -14.45
N LEU A 361 -10.86 21.44 -13.97
CA LEU A 361 -11.66 22.50 -14.59
C LEU A 361 -10.76 23.32 -15.52
N HIS A 362 -11.14 23.37 -16.80
CA HIS A 362 -10.47 24.16 -17.83
C HIS A 362 -10.95 25.62 -17.89
#